data_AF-A0A7S3L314-F1
#
_entry.id   AF-A0A7S3L314-F1
#
_cell.length_a   1.000
_cell.length_b   1.000
_cell.length_c   1.000
_cell.angle_alpha   90.00
_cell.angle_beta   90.00
_cell.angle_gamma   90.00
#
_symmetry.space_group_name_H-M   'P 1'
#
loop_
_entity.id
_entity.type
_entity.pdbx_description
1 polymer ?
#
loop_
_entity_poly.entity_id
_entity_poly.type
_entity_poly.pdbx_seq_one_letter_code
_entity_poly.pdbx_strand_id
1 'polypeptide(L)'
;QQQQQQQQSRPPQTFVLPKFSFQCGVELTDVKLVYQTYGTLKDDCSNVILYPTSYGAQHSDIDWLIRPHGDGILDPTQWFILIPNMFGNGLSLSPTNSVKTAHPDFYTT
;
A
#
# COMPACT_ATOMS: atom_id res chain seq x y z
N GLN A 1 -29.96 -4.74 -12.96
CA GLN A 1 -29.39 -3.57 -12.25
C GLN A 1 -28.81 -4.12 -10.95
N GLN A 2 -27.52 -4.19 -10.64
CA GLN A 2 -26.30 -3.61 -11.19
C GLN A 2 -25.28 -4.76 -11.25
N GLN A 3 -24.83 -5.15 -12.45
CA GLN A 3 -23.52 -5.80 -12.57
C GLN A 3 -22.53 -4.66 -12.52
N GLN A 4 -22.07 -4.31 -11.32
CA GLN A 4 -20.89 -3.46 -11.17
C GLN A 4 -19.75 -4.20 -11.85
N GLN A 5 -19.30 -3.67 -12.98
CA GLN A 5 -18.06 -4.07 -13.60
C GLN A 5 -16.98 -3.92 -12.53
N GLN A 6 -16.55 -5.04 -11.95
CA GLN A 6 -15.33 -5.11 -11.18
C GLN A 6 -14.22 -4.73 -12.14
N GLN A 7 -13.81 -3.47 -12.08
CA GLN A 7 -12.57 -3.03 -12.69
C GLN A 7 -11.50 -3.89 -12.03
N GLN A 8 -10.94 -4.85 -12.78
CA GLN A 8 -10.00 -5.84 -12.25
C GLN A 8 -8.81 -5.08 -11.66
N SER A 9 -8.81 -4.91 -10.34
CA SER A 9 -7.66 -4.33 -9.65
C SER A 9 -6.51 -5.29 -9.83
N ARG A 10 -5.38 -4.77 -10.31
CA ARG A 10 -4.12 -5.53 -10.35
C ARG A 10 -3.88 -6.10 -8.95
N PRO A 11 -3.39 -7.34 -8.78
CA PRO A 11 -3.06 -7.83 -7.44
C PRO A 11 -2.07 -6.87 -6.74
N PRO A 12 -2.12 -6.76 -5.40
CA PRO A 12 -1.20 -5.91 -4.67
C PRO A 12 0.24 -6.35 -4.93
N GLN A 13 1.12 -5.38 -5.05
CA GLN A 13 2.53 -5.57 -5.32
C GLN A 13 3.32 -5.53 -4.01
N THR A 14 4.50 -6.15 -4.01
CA THR A 14 5.42 -6.10 -2.87
C THR A 14 6.72 -5.45 -3.31
N PHE A 15 7.12 -4.39 -2.61
CA PHE A 15 8.45 -3.82 -2.67
C PHE A 15 9.28 -4.40 -1.52
N VAL A 16 10.44 -4.98 -1.83
CA VAL A 16 11.35 -5.53 -0.83
C VAL A 16 12.49 -4.55 -0.63
N LEU A 17 12.58 -4.01 0.58
CA LEU A 17 13.72 -3.24 1.05
C LEU A 17 14.80 -4.25 1.49
N PRO A 18 15.94 -4.36 0.79
CA PRO A 18 16.96 -5.36 1.13
C PRO A 18 17.53 -5.15 2.53
N LYS A 19 17.53 -3.89 2.99
CA LYS A 19 18.04 -3.45 4.27
C LYS A 19 17.31 -2.18 4.69
N PHE A 20 16.73 -2.16 5.89
CA PHE A 20 15.99 -1.02 6.40
C PHE A 20 16.27 -0.82 7.90
N SER A 21 16.74 0.37 8.25
CA SER A 21 17.02 0.79 9.62
C SER A 21 15.80 1.51 10.18
N PHE A 22 15.22 0.98 11.25
CA PHE A 22 14.07 1.58 11.92
C PHE A 22 14.53 2.62 12.95
N GLN A 23 13.62 3.54 13.29
CA GLN A 23 13.90 4.62 14.24
C GLN A 23 14.32 4.10 15.64
N CYS A 24 13.85 2.91 16.05
CA CYS A 24 14.25 2.28 17.31
C CYS A 24 15.68 1.69 17.29
N GLY A 25 16.44 1.86 16.20
CA GLY A 25 17.81 1.35 16.06
C GLY A 25 17.88 -0.10 15.57
N VAL A 26 16.76 -0.82 15.51
CA VAL A 26 16.69 -2.15 14.91
C VAL A 26 16.86 -2.04 13.39
N GLU A 27 17.62 -2.95 12.81
CA GLU A 27 17.83 -3.05 11.37
C GLU A 27 17.40 -4.43 10.89
N LEU A 28 16.58 -4.46 9.84
CA LEU A 28 16.09 -5.71 9.25
C LEU A 28 16.44 -5.77 7.76
N THR A 29 16.67 -7.00 7.28
CA THR A 29 16.80 -7.28 5.85
C THR A 29 15.47 -7.76 5.27
N ASP A 30 15.32 -7.64 3.96
CA ASP A 30 14.16 -8.10 3.18
C ASP A 30 12.81 -7.66 3.77
N VAL A 31 12.73 -6.38 4.14
CA VAL A 31 11.51 -5.77 4.68
C VAL A 31 10.51 -5.59 3.55
N LYS A 32 9.32 -6.20 3.70
CA LYS A 32 8.26 -6.17 2.70
C LYS A 32 7.32 -4.99 2.93
N LEU A 33 7.17 -4.15 1.92
CA LEU A 33 6.11 -3.14 1.81
C LEU A 33 5.12 -3.59 0.74
N VAL A 34 3.90 -3.90 1.15
CA VAL A 34 2.81 -4.24 0.23
C VAL A 34 2.08 -2.96 -0.18
N TYR A 35 1.83 -2.78 -1.47
CA TYR A 35 1.15 -1.60 -1.99
C TYR A 35 0.25 -1.95 -3.17
N GLN A 36 -0.78 -1.12 -3.39
CA GLN A 36 -1.65 -1.20 -4.55
C GLN A 36 -1.46 0.04 -5.43
N THR A 37 -1.53 -0.15 -6.74
CA THR A 37 -1.46 0.93 -7.74
C THR A 37 -2.72 0.96 -8.59
N TYR A 38 -3.13 2.16 -8.97
CA TYR A 38 -4.26 2.40 -9.88
C TYR A 38 -3.88 3.46 -10.91
N GLY A 39 -4.43 3.35 -12.11
CA GLY A 39 -4.09 4.23 -13.22
C GLY A 39 -2.73 3.94 -13.85
N THR A 40 -2.26 4.87 -14.69
CA THR A 40 -0.99 4.76 -15.41
C THR A 40 -0.05 5.90 -15.00
N LEU A 41 1.17 5.54 -14.60
CA LEU A 41 2.22 6.50 -14.30
C LEU A 41 2.70 7.15 -15.60
N LYS A 42 2.71 8.49 -15.65
CA LYS A 42 3.32 9.22 -16.76
C LYS A 42 4.83 9.04 -16.74
N ASP A 43 5.46 9.12 -17.91
CA ASP A 43 6.92 9.02 -18.05
C ASP A 43 7.67 10.08 -17.21
N ASP A 44 7.08 11.26 -17.03
CA ASP A 44 7.61 12.35 -16.21
C ASP A 44 7.25 12.28 -14.72
N CYS A 45 6.50 11.25 -14.31
CA CYS A 45 5.98 11.04 -12.95
C CYS A 45 5.16 12.22 -12.38
N SER A 46 4.63 13.11 -13.22
CA SER A 46 3.90 14.30 -12.79
C SER A 46 2.50 14.04 -12.23
N ASN A 47 1.99 12.82 -12.36
CA ASN A 47 0.62 12.45 -11.98
C ASN A 47 0.54 11.49 -10.79
N VAL A 48 1.50 11.51 -9.86
CA VAL A 48 1.50 10.60 -8.70
C VAL A 48 0.70 11.18 -7.54
N ILE A 49 -0.20 10.37 -6.97
CA ILE A 49 -0.80 10.58 -5.66
C ILE A 49 -0.38 9.44 -4.72
N LEU A 50 0.19 9.79 -3.57
CA LEU A 50 0.48 8.86 -2.48
C LEU A 50 -0.64 8.94 -1.43
N TYR A 51 -1.32 7.83 -1.15
CA TYR A 51 -2.38 7.76 -0.14
C TYR A 51 -2.09 6.62 0.85
N PRO A 52 -1.40 6.89 1.98
CA PRO A 52 -1.11 5.87 3.00
C PRO A 52 -2.38 5.34 3.69
N THR A 53 -2.38 4.07 4.08
CA THR A 53 -3.46 3.50 4.90
C THR A 53 -3.49 4.10 6.30
N SER A 54 -4.68 4.40 6.81
CA SER A 54 -4.92 4.72 8.23
C SER A 54 -4.64 3.51 9.15
N TYR A 55 -4.63 3.76 10.47
CA TYR A 55 -4.51 2.70 11.47
C TYR A 55 -5.56 1.59 11.27
N GLY A 56 -5.11 0.34 11.22
CA GLY A 56 -5.96 -0.85 11.05
C GLY A 56 -6.51 -1.07 9.64
N ALA A 57 -6.35 -0.12 8.72
CA ALA A 57 -6.86 -0.23 7.36
C ALA A 57 -5.87 -0.93 6.42
N GLN A 58 -6.41 -1.56 5.39
CA GLN A 58 -5.71 -2.09 4.23
C GLN A 58 -6.15 -1.32 2.97
N HIS A 59 -5.41 -1.46 1.88
CA HIS A 59 -5.73 -0.82 0.61
C HIS A 59 -7.16 -1.10 0.11
N SER A 60 -7.69 -2.30 0.35
CA SER A 60 -9.07 -2.67 -0.01
C SER A 60 -10.13 -1.83 0.73
N ASP A 61 -9.83 -1.35 1.93
CA ASP A 61 -10.74 -0.48 2.69
C ASP A 61 -10.81 0.94 2.11
N ILE A 62 -9.92 1.26 1.16
CA ILE A 62 -9.78 2.57 0.51
C ILE A 62 -10.31 2.53 -0.93
N ASP A 63 -10.53 1.34 -1.50
CA ASP A 63 -10.99 1.14 -2.89
C ASP A 63 -12.23 1.97 -3.25
N TRP A 64 -13.10 2.25 -2.28
CA TRP A 64 -14.30 3.05 -2.51
C TRP A 64 -14.01 4.49 -2.96
N LEU A 65 -12.83 5.05 -2.66
CA LEU A 65 -12.38 6.36 -3.13
C LEU A 65 -12.06 6.38 -4.63
N ILE A 66 -11.77 5.22 -5.21
CA ILE A 66 -11.14 5.09 -6.52
C ILE A 66 -12.19 4.71 -7.56
N ARG A 67 -12.54 5.67 -8.42
CA ARG A 67 -13.49 5.43 -9.52
C ARG A 67 -13.09 6.28 -10.74
N PRO A 68 -13.20 5.73 -11.97
CA PRO A 68 -12.81 6.43 -13.18
C PRO A 68 -13.77 7.59 -13.50
N HIS A 69 -13.34 8.48 -14.39
CA HIS A 69 -14.19 9.49 -15.05
C HIS A 69 -14.86 10.49 -14.09
N GLY A 70 -14.22 10.77 -12.95
CA GLY A 70 -14.73 11.71 -11.95
C GLY A 70 -15.85 11.17 -11.05
N ASP A 71 -16.21 9.88 -11.14
CA ASP A 71 -17.25 9.28 -10.29
C ASP A 71 -16.78 9.00 -8.84
N GLY A 72 -15.50 9.28 -8.54
CA GLY A 72 -14.86 9.07 -7.25
C GLY A 72 -13.99 10.25 -6.83
N ILE A 73 -13.44 10.17 -5.63
CA ILE A 73 -12.56 11.22 -5.09
C ILE A 73 -11.17 11.14 -5.75
N LEU A 74 -10.69 9.93 -6.04
CA LEU A 74 -9.41 9.69 -6.69
C LEU A 74 -9.64 9.03 -8.05
N ASP A 75 -9.48 9.79 -9.13
CA ASP A 75 -9.74 9.31 -10.50
C ASP A 75 -8.47 8.67 -11.13
N PRO A 76 -8.43 7.34 -11.33
CA PRO A 76 -7.28 6.64 -11.89
C PRO A 76 -7.10 6.88 -13.40
N THR A 77 -8.05 7.54 -14.08
CA THR A 77 -7.87 7.98 -15.48
C THR A 77 -7.02 9.24 -15.60
N GLN A 78 -6.85 9.96 -14.49
CA GLN A 78 -6.07 11.20 -14.41
C GLN A 78 -4.76 11.00 -13.63
N TRP A 79 -4.83 10.24 -12.54
CA TRP A 79 -3.73 10.07 -11.59
C TRP A 79 -3.23 8.63 -11.53
N PHE A 80 -1.93 8.48 -11.32
CA PHE A 80 -1.34 7.25 -10.82
C PHE A 80 -1.40 7.27 -9.29
N ILE A 81 -2.25 6.45 -8.72
CA ILE A 81 -2.52 6.42 -7.28
C ILE A 81 -1.77 5.25 -6.67
N LEU A 82 -0.95 5.51 -5.66
CA LEU A 82 -0.19 4.50 -4.91
C LEU A 82 -0.67 4.48 -3.45
N ILE A 83 -1.17 3.32 -3.02
CA ILE A 83 -1.62 3.07 -1.66
C ILE A 83 -0.66 2.09 -0.97
N PRO A 84 0.30 2.58 -0.16
CA PRO A 84 1.14 1.70 0.64
C PRO A 84 0.38 1.21 1.88
N ASN A 85 0.43 -0.09 2.14
CA ASN A 85 -0.07 -0.68 3.37
C ASN A 85 0.95 -0.49 4.48
N MET A 86 0.51 0.03 5.62
CA MET A 86 1.36 0.32 6.78
C MET A 86 2.09 -0.94 7.29
N PHE A 87 3.33 -0.79 7.80
CA PHE A 87 3.95 -1.85 8.59
C PHE A 87 3.09 -2.16 9.83
N GLY A 88 2.95 -3.43 10.19
CA GLY A 88 2.12 -3.88 11.31
C GLY A 88 0.63 -4.06 11.00
N ASN A 89 0.13 -3.68 9.81
CA ASN A 89 -1.30 -3.81 9.49
C ASN A 89 -1.71 -5.20 8.97
N GLY A 90 -0.82 -6.19 9.05
CA GLY A 90 -1.03 -7.57 8.63
C GLY A 90 -0.62 -7.89 7.19
N LEU A 91 -0.49 -6.89 6.30
CA LEU A 91 -0.09 -7.11 4.90
C LEU A 91 1.40 -6.87 4.67
N SER A 92 1.87 -5.65 4.96
CA SER A 92 3.31 -5.35 4.97
C SER A 92 3.98 -6.04 6.16
N LEU A 93 5.30 -5.87 6.36
CA LEU A 93 6.03 -6.46 7.50
C LEU A 93 5.22 -6.28 8.80
N SER A 94 4.78 -7.39 9.39
CA SER A 94 3.91 -7.42 10.56
C SER A 94 4.24 -8.60 11.48
N PRO A 95 3.90 -8.53 12.78
CA PRO A 95 4.08 -9.64 13.72
C PRO A 95 3.42 -10.95 13.28
N THR A 96 2.30 -10.84 12.59
CA THR A 96 1.54 -12.00 12.10
C THR A 96 2.18 -12.70 10.90
N ASN A 97 3.11 -12.07 10.18
CA ASN A 97 3.64 -12.60 8.92
C ASN A 97 5.17 -12.68 8.85
N SER A 98 5.87 -12.29 9.91
CA SER A 98 7.33 -12.31 9.94
C SER A 98 7.88 -12.53 11.34
N VAL A 99 8.66 -13.60 11.52
CA VAL A 99 9.41 -13.84 12.76
C VAL A 99 10.49 -12.78 13.00
N LYS A 100 10.89 -12.01 11.99
CA LYS A 100 11.89 -10.93 12.12
C LYS A 100 11.42 -9.82 13.05
N THR A 101 10.12 -9.69 13.27
CA THR A 101 9.55 -8.70 14.19
C THR A 101 9.48 -9.22 15.64
N ALA A 102 9.88 -10.46 15.92
CA ALA A 102 9.93 -11.02 17.28
C ALA A 102 11.19 -10.56 18.05
N HIS A 103 11.60 -9.31 17.86
CA HIS A 103 12.72 -8.70 18.56
C HIS A 103 12.18 -7.93 19.78
N PRO A 104 12.77 -8.05 20.99
CA PRO A 104 12.22 -7.46 22.22
C PRO A 104 11.94 -5.96 22.13
N ASP A 105 12.78 -5.22 21.41
CA ASP A 105 12.66 -3.77 21.23
C ASP A 105 12.06 -3.36 19.86
N PHE A 106 11.41 -4.28 19.16
CA PHE A 106 10.78 -4.02 17.87
C PHE A 106 9.27 -4.16 17.96
N TYR A 107 8.58 -3.02 17.85
CA TYR A 107 7.14 -2.96 17.81
C TYR A 107 6.72 -2.37 16.47
N THR A 108 5.75 -3.00 15.82
CA THR A 108 5.06 -2.37 14.71
C THR A 108 3.91 -1.56 15.30
N THR A 109 3.99 -0.24 15.17
CA THR A 109 3.29 0.84 15.91
C THR A 109 3.82 1.12 17.30
#